data_AF-A0A6P4IQK8-F1
#
_entry.id   AF-A0A6P4IQK8-F1
#
_cell.length_a   1.000
_cell.length_b   1.000
_cell.length_c   1.000
_cell.angle_alpha   90.00
_cell.angle_beta   90.00
_cell.angle_gamma   90.00
#
_symmetry.space_group_name_H-M   'P 1'
#
loop_
_entity.id
_entity.type
_entity.pdbx_description
1 polymer ?
#
loop_
_entity_poly.entity_id
_entity_poly.type
_entity_poly.pdbx_seq_one_letter_code
_entity_poly.pdbx_strand_id
1 'polypeptide(L)'
;MDLFIRKELLLASGTQLEDVVPHCLKLLAWLRACQEEMLSQHRRLRLSQSLVESMVKATLYLFECHDRFGEALAERCDSHGFLGDKRQECIRELCAGIVNTRRGEEHAPLLHLMHKALAEIQPAWSVIRDLDWTQMRHSEALTSEDMISVDLQQMRRLVKRIGRLASLQDMETALQRSLQLVGFQVWLHLFREPRESGIHLDCHLLRHMICDTLTEGTSSACASFLHNIFTFVALPANEMRFWACLEHGRLASSLIAYLIGYWSRQLPYLDLEEMQLTPEAPVLQTAQLPVNEATYVTHLMLAPCSPCRQQFRQQLRPLLPTAAGGQLLQLLNKVAYVYS
;
A
#
# COMPACT_ATOMS: atom_id res chain seq x y z
N MET A 1 -15.83 17.04 9.32
CA MET A 1 -16.93 17.29 8.36
C MET A 1 -18.30 17.09 8.97
N ASP A 2 -18.60 15.98 9.65
CA ASP A 2 -19.91 15.78 10.33
C ASP A 2 -20.33 16.97 11.23
N LEU A 3 -19.40 17.49 12.05
CA LEU A 3 -19.64 18.69 12.88
C LEU A 3 -19.96 19.96 12.07
N PHE A 4 -19.32 20.14 10.91
CA PHE A 4 -19.57 21.27 10.01
C PHE A 4 -20.95 21.14 9.35
N ILE A 5 -21.28 19.94 8.86
CA ILE A 5 -22.59 19.63 8.27
C ILE A 5 -23.73 19.89 9.26
N ARG A 6 -23.57 19.49 10.52
CA ARG A 6 -24.62 19.66 11.55
C ARG A 6 -24.80 21.10 12.03
N LYS A 7 -23.76 21.94 11.96
CA LYS A 7 -23.76 23.27 12.58
C LYS A 7 -23.85 24.42 11.59
N GLU A 8 -23.35 24.23 10.37
CA GLU A 8 -23.14 25.34 9.43
C GLU A 8 -23.97 25.20 8.15
N LEU A 9 -24.54 24.01 7.88
CA LEU A 9 -25.39 23.78 6.71
C LEU A 9 -26.87 23.96 7.07
N LEU A 10 -27.32 25.21 7.07
CA LEU A 10 -28.73 25.58 7.20
C LEU A 10 -29.16 26.39 5.97
N LEU A 11 -30.17 25.89 5.26
CA LEU A 11 -30.85 26.60 4.17
C LEU A 11 -32.13 27.21 4.74
N ALA A 12 -32.14 28.53 4.94
CA ALA A 12 -33.31 29.28 5.39
C ALA A 12 -33.83 30.17 4.24
N SER A 13 -35.09 30.59 4.29
CA SER A 13 -35.70 31.45 3.24
C SER A 13 -34.96 32.77 2.99
N GLY A 14 -34.14 33.25 3.93
CA GLY A 14 -33.28 34.43 3.77
C GLY A 14 -31.85 34.18 3.27
N THR A 15 -31.42 32.92 3.13
CA THR A 15 -30.05 32.57 2.70
C THR A 15 -29.76 33.08 1.29
N GLN A 16 -28.66 33.81 1.11
CA GLN A 16 -28.23 34.31 -0.20
C GLN A 16 -27.14 33.43 -0.83
N LEU A 17 -26.91 33.64 -2.13
CA LEU A 17 -25.89 32.90 -2.89
C LEU A 17 -24.49 33.03 -2.26
N GLU A 18 -24.13 34.25 -1.83
CA GLU A 18 -22.81 34.54 -1.24
C GLU A 18 -22.56 33.77 0.08
N ASP A 19 -23.62 33.44 0.81
CA ASP A 19 -23.52 32.69 2.08
C ASP A 19 -23.25 31.20 1.85
N VAL A 20 -23.59 30.69 0.66
CA VAL A 20 -23.66 29.26 0.36
C VAL A 20 -22.51 28.82 -0.54
N VAL A 21 -22.02 29.69 -1.43
CA VAL A 21 -20.88 29.40 -2.32
C VAL A 21 -19.65 28.86 -1.57
N PRO A 22 -19.19 29.45 -0.44
CA PRO A 22 -18.03 28.93 0.28
C PRO A 22 -18.27 27.53 0.87
N HIS A 23 -19.50 27.25 1.32
CA HIS A 23 -19.87 25.94 1.84
C HIS A 23 -19.93 24.90 0.72
N CYS A 24 -20.53 25.24 -0.42
CA CYS A 24 -20.62 24.38 -1.59
C CYS A 24 -19.23 24.01 -2.14
N LEU A 25 -18.32 24.98 -2.28
CA LEU A 25 -16.94 24.73 -2.70
C LEU A 25 -16.23 23.75 -1.76
N LYS A 26 -16.36 23.96 -0.45
CA LYS A 26 -15.76 23.09 0.57
C LYS A 26 -16.34 21.67 0.55
N LEU A 27 -17.65 21.53 0.36
CA LEU A 27 -18.31 20.23 0.27
C LEU A 27 -17.97 19.50 -1.04
N LEU A 28 -17.92 20.20 -2.17
CA LEU A 28 -17.54 19.64 -3.46
C LEU A 28 -16.10 19.15 -3.44
N ALA A 29 -15.15 19.95 -2.93
CA ALA A 29 -13.76 19.54 -2.79
C ALA A 29 -13.62 18.30 -1.90
N TRP A 30 -14.37 18.26 -0.79
CA TRP A 30 -14.36 17.12 0.11
C TRP A 30 -14.99 15.87 -0.51
N LEU A 31 -16.14 15.98 -1.18
CA LEU A 31 -16.81 14.86 -1.83
C LEU A 31 -15.99 14.30 -2.98
N ARG A 32 -15.34 15.16 -3.80
CA ARG A 32 -14.41 14.74 -4.85
C ARG A 32 -13.23 13.96 -4.26
N ALA A 33 -12.62 14.45 -3.18
CA ALA A 33 -11.55 13.73 -2.49
C ALA A 33 -12.03 12.36 -1.95
N CYS A 34 -13.24 12.29 -1.38
CA CYS A 34 -13.82 11.02 -0.95
C CYS A 34 -14.11 10.08 -2.13
N GLN A 35 -14.58 10.58 -3.27
CA GLN A 35 -14.79 9.79 -4.49
C GLN A 35 -13.48 9.27 -5.06
N GLU A 36 -12.44 10.10 -5.14
CA GLU A 36 -11.10 9.69 -5.56
C GLU A 36 -10.51 8.63 -4.61
N GLU A 37 -10.71 8.78 -3.30
CA GLU A 37 -10.29 7.80 -2.31
C GLU A 37 -11.08 6.48 -2.44
N MET A 38 -12.39 6.55 -2.66
CA MET A 38 -13.22 5.38 -2.94
C MET A 38 -12.77 4.69 -4.21
N LEU A 39 -12.50 5.40 -5.31
CA LEU A 39 -12.04 4.81 -6.57
C LEU A 39 -10.65 4.17 -6.43
N SER A 40 -9.67 4.93 -5.91
CA SER A 40 -8.28 4.49 -5.79
C SER A 40 -8.05 3.39 -4.75
N GLN A 41 -8.90 3.32 -3.73
CA GLN A 41 -8.74 2.39 -2.60
C GLN A 41 -9.98 1.54 -2.30
N HIS A 42 -10.92 1.36 -3.25
CA HIS A 42 -12.20 0.68 -3.03
C HIS A 42 -12.07 -0.63 -2.21
N ARG A 43 -11.08 -1.48 -2.48
CA ARG A 43 -10.91 -2.77 -1.74
C ARG A 43 -10.29 -2.67 -0.35
N ARG A 44 -9.72 -1.52 0.02
CA ARG A 44 -8.99 -1.29 1.28
C ARG A 44 -9.68 -0.29 2.18
N LEU A 45 -10.34 0.70 1.60
CA LEU A 45 -11.09 1.74 2.29
C LEU A 45 -12.30 1.13 2.96
N ARG A 46 -12.37 1.23 4.29
CA ARG A 46 -13.57 0.88 5.06
C ARG A 46 -14.24 2.18 5.50
N LEU A 47 -15.40 2.47 4.92
CA LEU A 47 -16.18 3.63 5.31
C LEU A 47 -16.85 3.38 6.66
N SER A 48 -16.83 4.37 7.55
CA SER A 48 -17.65 4.37 8.75
C SER A 48 -19.08 4.81 8.42
N GLN A 49 -20.06 4.38 9.22
CA GLN A 49 -21.45 4.82 9.10
C GLN A 49 -21.56 6.36 9.12
N SER A 50 -20.84 7.03 10.02
CA SER A 50 -20.86 8.50 10.14
C SER A 50 -20.33 9.21 8.90
N LEU A 51 -19.36 8.61 8.21
CA LEU A 51 -18.79 9.14 6.97
C LEU A 51 -19.79 8.99 5.83
N VAL A 52 -20.41 7.81 5.69
CA VAL A 52 -21.48 7.56 4.72
C VAL A 52 -22.63 8.55 4.90
N GLU A 53 -23.12 8.72 6.12
CA GLU A 53 -24.18 9.70 6.42
C GLU A 53 -23.75 11.13 6.08
N SER A 54 -22.50 11.49 6.33
CA SER A 54 -21.97 12.82 6.00
C SER A 54 -21.90 13.05 4.50
N MET A 55 -21.49 12.05 3.72
CA MET A 55 -21.44 12.14 2.25
C MET A 55 -22.84 12.28 1.66
N VAL A 56 -23.80 11.50 2.17
CA VAL A 56 -25.22 11.58 1.77
C VAL A 56 -25.81 12.96 2.09
N LYS A 57 -25.62 13.47 3.32
CA LYS A 57 -26.11 14.79 3.73
C LYS A 57 -25.47 15.93 2.96
N ALA A 58 -24.17 15.85 2.69
CA ALA A 58 -23.46 16.84 1.87
C ALA A 58 -23.99 16.87 0.43
N THR A 59 -24.24 15.70 -0.16
CA THR A 59 -24.80 15.58 -1.51
C THR A 59 -26.23 16.14 -1.57
N LEU A 60 -27.07 15.83 -0.57
CA LEU A 60 -28.41 16.42 -0.46
C LEU A 60 -28.35 17.95 -0.38
N TYR A 61 -27.51 18.50 0.51
CA TYR A 61 -27.38 19.95 0.68
C TYR A 61 -26.95 20.63 -0.62
N LEU A 62 -25.97 20.06 -1.32
CA LEU A 62 -25.51 20.58 -2.60
C LEU A 62 -26.62 20.62 -3.65
N PHE A 63 -27.47 19.59 -3.71
CA PHE A 63 -28.58 19.61 -4.64
C PHE A 63 -29.70 20.59 -4.25
N GLU A 64 -29.99 20.76 -2.95
CA GLU A 64 -30.95 21.78 -2.49
C GLU A 64 -30.45 23.20 -2.80
N CYS A 65 -29.15 23.45 -2.63
CA CYS A 65 -28.53 24.70 -3.04
C CYS A 65 -28.64 24.91 -4.55
N HIS A 66 -28.41 23.86 -5.35
CA HIS A 66 -28.56 23.93 -6.79
C HIS A 66 -30.01 24.15 -7.23
N ASP A 67 -31.00 23.51 -6.60
CA ASP A 67 -32.43 23.75 -6.87
C ASP A 67 -32.82 25.21 -6.64
N ARG A 68 -32.19 25.86 -5.66
CA ARG A 68 -32.52 27.23 -5.30
C ARG A 68 -31.76 28.28 -6.12
N PHE A 69 -30.50 28.04 -6.43
CA PHE A 69 -29.61 29.05 -7.04
C PHE A 69 -29.20 28.72 -8.47
N GLY A 70 -29.48 27.51 -8.96
CA GLY A 70 -29.29 27.09 -10.35
C GLY A 70 -27.88 27.31 -10.89
N GLU A 71 -27.81 27.74 -12.16
CA GLU A 71 -26.56 27.94 -12.90
C GLU A 71 -25.62 28.96 -12.24
N ALA A 72 -26.17 29.97 -11.56
CA ALA A 72 -25.35 30.98 -10.88
C ALA A 72 -24.48 30.38 -9.76
N LEU A 73 -24.92 29.29 -9.13
CA LEU A 73 -24.10 28.51 -8.20
C LEU A 73 -23.13 27.58 -8.95
N ALA A 74 -23.60 26.94 -10.03
CA ALA A 74 -22.80 26.00 -10.81
C ALA A 74 -21.54 26.66 -11.41
N GLU A 75 -21.68 27.87 -11.96
CA GLU A 75 -20.59 28.69 -12.52
C GLU A 75 -19.56 29.09 -11.46
N ARG A 76 -20.03 29.55 -10.29
CA ARG A 76 -19.15 29.99 -9.21
C ARG A 76 -18.41 28.84 -8.51
N CYS A 77 -18.95 27.63 -8.58
CA CYS A 77 -18.36 26.45 -7.96
C CYS A 77 -17.61 25.53 -8.94
N ASP A 78 -17.53 25.87 -10.23
CA ASP A 78 -16.96 25.04 -11.30
C ASP A 78 -17.42 23.57 -11.22
N SER A 79 -18.74 23.41 -11.17
CA SER A 79 -19.41 22.18 -10.74
C SER A 79 -20.43 21.64 -11.74
N HIS A 80 -20.37 22.12 -12.99
CA HIS A 80 -21.28 21.74 -14.08
C HIS A 80 -21.39 20.21 -14.29
N GLY A 81 -20.35 19.43 -13.96
CA GLY A 81 -20.39 17.97 -14.00
C GLY A 81 -21.00 17.27 -12.76
N PHE A 82 -21.01 17.91 -11.59
CA PHE A 82 -21.50 17.31 -10.33
C PHE A 82 -22.94 17.73 -9.99
N LEU A 83 -23.36 18.93 -10.38
CA LEU A 83 -24.68 19.49 -10.05
C LEU A 83 -25.70 19.46 -11.21
N GLY A 84 -25.33 18.91 -12.38
CA GLY A 84 -26.18 18.90 -13.57
C GLY A 84 -27.45 18.03 -13.48
N ASP A 85 -28.18 17.95 -14.59
CA ASP A 85 -29.53 17.34 -14.71
C ASP A 85 -29.63 15.85 -14.37
N LYS A 86 -28.49 15.19 -14.14
CA LYS A 86 -28.39 13.74 -13.94
C LYS A 86 -28.24 13.35 -12.46
N ARG A 87 -29.01 13.98 -11.57
CA ARG A 87 -28.93 13.76 -10.11
C ARG A 87 -29.12 12.30 -9.70
N GLN A 88 -30.03 11.60 -10.36
CA GLN A 88 -30.22 10.18 -10.12
C GLN A 88 -28.96 9.38 -10.43
N GLU A 89 -28.24 9.68 -11.52
CA GLU A 89 -26.97 9.02 -11.86
C GLU A 89 -25.91 9.30 -10.81
N CYS A 90 -25.77 10.56 -10.35
CA CYS A 90 -24.85 10.91 -9.27
C CYS A 90 -25.15 10.16 -7.96
N ILE A 91 -26.43 10.02 -7.59
CA ILE A 91 -26.84 9.23 -6.41
C ILE A 91 -26.51 7.74 -6.62
N ARG A 92 -26.74 7.19 -7.81
CA ARG A 92 -26.37 5.79 -8.14
C ARG A 92 -24.86 5.59 -8.04
N GLU A 93 -24.05 6.51 -8.57
CA GLU A 93 -22.59 6.48 -8.52
C GLU A 93 -22.06 6.58 -7.08
N LEU A 94 -22.63 7.46 -6.26
CA LEU A 94 -22.30 7.56 -4.84
C LEU A 94 -22.60 6.24 -4.12
N CYS A 95 -23.78 5.66 -4.35
CA CYS A 95 -24.16 4.38 -3.75
C CYS A 95 -23.27 3.24 -4.23
N ALA A 96 -22.90 3.21 -5.52
CA ALA A 96 -21.98 2.24 -6.09
C ALA A 96 -20.60 2.35 -5.45
N GLY A 97 -20.05 3.56 -5.37
CA GLY A 97 -18.77 3.83 -4.73
C GLY A 97 -18.73 3.35 -3.28
N ILE A 98 -19.78 3.65 -2.50
CA ILE A 98 -19.89 3.21 -1.10
C ILE A 98 -19.96 1.68 -0.98
N VAL A 99 -20.80 1.02 -1.77
CA VAL A 99 -21.01 -0.44 -1.68
C VAL A 99 -19.82 -1.24 -2.23
N ASN A 100 -19.07 -0.67 -3.19
CA ASN A 100 -17.82 -1.26 -3.71
C ASN A 100 -16.63 -1.05 -2.77
N THR A 101 -16.79 -0.28 -1.68
CA THR A 101 -15.77 -0.20 -0.63
C THR A 101 -15.65 -1.47 0.20
N ARG A 102 -14.60 -1.58 1.02
CA ARG A 102 -14.38 -2.75 1.87
C ARG A 102 -15.49 -2.89 2.92
N ARG A 103 -16.21 -4.02 2.85
CA ARG A 103 -17.44 -4.26 3.65
C ARG A 103 -18.53 -3.21 3.38
N GLY A 104 -18.52 -2.59 2.21
CA GLY A 104 -19.49 -1.58 1.80
C GLY A 104 -20.93 -2.10 1.79
N GLU A 105 -21.12 -3.42 1.65
CA GLU A 105 -22.44 -4.06 1.76
C GLU A 105 -23.11 -3.89 3.11
N GLU A 106 -22.33 -3.70 4.19
CA GLU A 106 -22.87 -3.45 5.52
C GLU A 106 -23.66 -2.12 5.56
N HIS A 107 -23.41 -1.22 4.60
CA HIS A 107 -24.07 0.09 4.49
C HIS A 107 -25.31 0.10 3.59
N ALA A 108 -25.57 -0.96 2.81
CA ALA A 108 -26.77 -1.01 1.96
C ALA A 108 -28.09 -0.89 2.74
N PRO A 109 -28.26 -1.54 3.91
CA PRO A 109 -29.45 -1.35 4.75
C PRO A 109 -29.60 0.10 5.25
N LEU A 110 -28.49 0.77 5.58
CA LEU A 110 -28.49 2.17 6.01
C LEU A 110 -28.93 3.09 4.87
N LEU A 111 -28.34 2.94 3.68
CA LEU A 111 -28.72 3.70 2.49
C LEU A 111 -30.19 3.48 2.14
N HIS A 112 -30.65 2.23 2.20
CA HIS A 112 -32.05 1.89 1.99
C HIS A 112 -32.97 2.42 3.10
N LEU A 113 -32.52 2.57 4.34
CA LEU A 113 -33.34 3.20 5.38
C LEU A 113 -33.47 4.71 5.15
N MET A 114 -32.37 5.36 4.76
CA MET A 114 -32.31 6.81 4.58
C MET A 114 -33.09 7.30 3.35
N HIS A 115 -33.23 6.49 2.29
CA HIS A 115 -33.83 6.96 1.04
C HIS A 115 -35.24 7.53 1.19
N LYS A 116 -36.07 6.99 2.11
CA LYS A 116 -37.45 7.46 2.30
C LYS A 116 -37.48 8.91 2.78
N ALA A 117 -36.77 9.20 3.86
CA ALA A 117 -36.68 10.54 4.43
C ALA A 117 -36.02 11.53 3.45
N LEU A 118 -35.03 11.07 2.67
CA LEU A 118 -34.37 11.90 1.67
C LEU A 118 -35.27 12.15 0.45
N ALA A 119 -36.09 11.18 0.04
CA ALA A 119 -37.00 11.30 -1.10
C ALA A 119 -38.19 12.24 -0.81
N GLU A 120 -38.58 12.39 0.45
CA GLU A 120 -39.57 13.39 0.88
C GLU A 120 -39.06 14.83 0.70
N ILE A 121 -37.75 15.04 0.91
CA ILE A 121 -37.10 16.34 0.71
C ILE A 121 -36.81 16.55 -0.78
N GLN A 122 -36.19 15.55 -1.41
CA GLN A 122 -35.78 15.61 -2.81
C GLN A 122 -36.07 14.29 -3.54
N PRO A 123 -37.02 14.27 -4.50
CA PRO A 123 -37.51 13.04 -5.14
C PRO A 123 -36.45 12.17 -5.83
N ALA A 124 -35.32 12.75 -6.26
CA ALA A 124 -34.24 12.03 -6.93
C ALA A 124 -33.65 10.89 -6.06
N TRP A 125 -33.72 10.98 -4.73
CA TRP A 125 -33.24 9.95 -3.80
C TRP A 125 -34.07 8.67 -3.78
N SER A 126 -35.29 8.70 -4.34
CA SER A 126 -36.12 7.50 -4.51
C SER A 126 -35.44 6.42 -5.37
N VAL A 127 -34.45 6.80 -6.19
CA VAL A 127 -33.65 5.89 -7.02
C VAL A 127 -32.99 4.76 -6.24
N ILE A 128 -32.67 4.99 -4.95
CA ILE A 128 -32.05 3.98 -4.07
C ILE A 128 -32.97 2.78 -3.83
N ARG A 129 -34.29 2.96 -3.91
CA ARG A 129 -35.26 1.87 -3.76
C ARG A 129 -35.12 0.84 -4.89
N ASP A 130 -34.84 1.32 -6.09
CA ASP A 130 -34.85 0.55 -7.33
C ASP A 130 -33.43 0.07 -7.71
N LEU A 131 -32.43 0.30 -6.83
CA LEU A 131 -31.08 -0.21 -6.98
C LEU A 131 -31.03 -1.72 -6.73
N ASP A 132 -30.56 -2.47 -7.72
CA ASP A 132 -30.17 -3.86 -7.53
C ASP A 132 -28.77 -3.91 -6.92
N TRP A 133 -28.72 -3.93 -5.58
CA TRP A 133 -27.48 -4.03 -4.80
C TRP A 133 -26.62 -5.23 -5.16
N THR A 134 -27.24 -6.31 -5.67
CA THR A 134 -26.51 -7.49 -6.13
C THR A 134 -25.88 -7.25 -7.48
N GLN A 135 -26.57 -6.60 -8.43
CA GLN A 135 -26.01 -6.20 -9.71
C GLN A 135 -24.99 -5.07 -9.60
N MET A 136 -25.10 -4.15 -8.66
CA MET A 136 -24.10 -3.08 -8.47
C MET A 136 -22.70 -3.64 -8.14
N ARG A 137 -22.63 -4.80 -7.48
CA ARG A 137 -21.37 -5.56 -7.31
C ARG A 137 -20.86 -6.22 -8.60
N HIS A 138 -21.76 -6.50 -9.56
CA HIS A 138 -21.45 -7.21 -10.80
C HIS A 138 -21.36 -6.28 -12.02
N SER A 139 -21.76 -5.00 -11.88
CA SER A 139 -21.68 -3.98 -12.93
C SER A 139 -20.26 -3.49 -13.16
N GLU A 140 -19.34 -3.79 -12.24
CA GLU A 140 -17.88 -3.84 -12.49
C GLU A 140 -17.46 -5.30 -12.77
N ALA A 141 -18.17 -5.96 -13.69
CA ALA A 141 -17.66 -7.16 -14.32
C ALA A 141 -16.37 -6.78 -15.05
N LEU A 142 -15.24 -7.01 -14.38
CA LEU A 142 -13.97 -7.38 -15.01
C LEU A 142 -13.60 -6.47 -16.19
N THR A 143 -13.47 -5.16 -15.96
CA THR A 143 -12.49 -4.44 -16.76
C THR A 143 -11.14 -5.04 -16.39
N SER A 144 -10.52 -5.69 -17.38
CA SER A 144 -9.32 -6.51 -17.29
C SER A 144 -8.05 -5.75 -16.90
N GLU A 145 -8.20 -4.59 -16.25
CA GLU A 145 -7.15 -3.71 -15.76
C GLU A 145 -7.13 -3.62 -14.22
N ASP A 146 -8.20 -4.04 -13.52
CA ASP A 146 -8.28 -4.12 -12.04
C ASP A 146 -7.96 -5.51 -11.48
N MET A 147 -6.97 -6.16 -12.10
CA MET A 147 -6.37 -7.37 -11.55
C MET A 147 -5.76 -7.05 -10.19
N ILE A 148 -6.21 -7.75 -9.14
CA ILE A 148 -5.35 -8.01 -7.98
C ILE A 148 -4.02 -8.45 -8.59
N SER A 149 -2.96 -7.66 -8.41
CA SER A 149 -1.60 -7.99 -8.88
C SER A 149 -1.40 -9.50 -8.74
N VAL A 150 -1.02 -10.18 -9.83
CA VAL A 150 -0.83 -11.64 -9.83
C VAL A 150 0.02 -12.05 -8.63
N ASP A 151 1.00 -11.22 -8.28
CA ASP A 151 1.86 -11.35 -7.11
C ASP A 151 1.10 -11.27 -5.78
N LEU A 152 0.11 -10.38 -5.65
CA LEU A 152 -0.74 -10.29 -4.46
C LEU A 152 -1.64 -11.52 -4.31
N GLN A 153 -2.17 -12.07 -5.42
CA GLN A 153 -2.91 -13.34 -5.37
C GLN A 153 -2.00 -14.51 -5.00
N GLN A 154 -0.81 -14.57 -5.60
CA GLN A 154 0.22 -15.56 -5.29
C GLN A 154 0.61 -15.46 -3.81
N MET A 155 0.85 -14.26 -3.29
CA MET A 155 1.16 -14.00 -1.89
C MET A 155 0.06 -14.57 -0.99
N ARG A 156 -1.20 -14.19 -1.21
CA ARG A 156 -2.32 -14.65 -0.37
C ARG A 156 -2.49 -16.17 -0.40
N ARG A 157 -2.28 -16.80 -1.55
CA ARG A 157 -2.33 -18.27 -1.68
C ARG A 157 -1.18 -18.93 -0.94
N LEU A 158 0.03 -18.37 -1.06
CA LEU A 158 1.23 -18.86 -0.39
C LEU A 158 1.07 -18.81 1.13
N VAL A 159 0.69 -17.64 1.68
CA VAL A 159 0.48 -17.46 3.11
C VAL A 159 -0.54 -18.44 3.66
N LYS A 160 -1.70 -18.58 3.00
CA LYS A 160 -2.72 -19.55 3.41
C LYS A 160 -2.24 -21.00 3.34
N ARG A 161 -1.38 -21.35 2.37
CA ARG A 161 -0.85 -22.72 2.25
C ARG A 161 0.13 -23.02 3.39
N ILE A 162 1.06 -22.11 3.67
CA ILE A 162 2.02 -22.28 4.77
C ILE A 162 1.29 -22.27 6.12
N GLY A 163 0.40 -21.32 6.36
CA GLY A 163 -0.33 -21.20 7.63
C GLY A 163 -1.29 -22.36 7.94
N ARG A 164 -1.63 -23.22 6.97
CA ARG A 164 -2.45 -24.43 7.16
C ARG A 164 -1.64 -25.67 7.55
N LEU A 165 -0.30 -25.60 7.53
CA LEU A 165 0.55 -26.72 7.91
C LEU A 165 0.42 -26.98 9.41
N ALA A 166 0.49 -28.25 9.80
CA ALA A 166 0.16 -28.67 11.17
C ALA A 166 1.30 -28.40 12.17
N SER A 167 2.55 -28.32 11.71
CA SER A 167 3.72 -28.13 12.57
C SER A 167 4.51 -26.88 12.18
N LEU A 168 5.16 -26.26 13.17
CA LEU A 168 6.06 -25.12 12.96
C LEU A 168 7.22 -25.50 12.03
N GLN A 169 7.77 -26.71 12.19
CA GLN A 169 8.88 -27.20 11.36
C GLN A 169 8.49 -27.34 9.88
N ASP A 170 7.25 -27.77 9.60
CA ASP A 170 6.73 -27.80 8.24
C ASP A 170 6.56 -26.39 7.67
N MET A 171 6.09 -25.44 8.49
CA MET A 171 5.98 -24.04 8.10
C MET A 171 7.35 -23.43 7.77
N GLU A 172 8.36 -23.65 8.61
CA GLU A 172 9.74 -23.19 8.41
C GLU A 172 10.33 -23.79 7.12
N THR A 173 10.17 -25.10 6.94
CA THR A 173 10.67 -25.79 5.74
C THR A 173 10.01 -25.26 4.47
N ALA A 174 8.68 -25.09 4.50
CA ALA A 174 7.93 -24.55 3.36
C ALA A 174 8.30 -23.08 3.08
N LEU A 175 8.49 -22.28 4.14
CA LEU A 175 8.92 -20.90 4.02
C LEU A 175 10.32 -20.79 3.42
N GLN A 176 11.30 -21.55 3.91
CA GLN A 176 12.66 -21.54 3.39
C GLN A 176 12.70 -21.90 1.89
N ARG A 177 11.97 -22.93 1.47
CA ARG A 177 11.82 -23.29 0.05
C ARG A 177 11.17 -22.15 -0.75
N SER A 178 10.17 -21.49 -0.18
CA SER A 178 9.49 -20.39 -0.84
C SER A 178 10.40 -19.17 -1.02
N LEU A 179 11.23 -18.84 -0.02
CA LEU A 179 12.18 -17.73 -0.10
C LEU A 179 13.21 -17.92 -1.22
N GLN A 180 13.51 -19.17 -1.58
CA GLN A 180 14.39 -19.50 -2.70
C GLN A 180 13.68 -19.33 -4.06
N LEU A 181 12.41 -19.72 -4.16
CA LEU A 181 11.72 -19.86 -5.44
C LEU A 181 10.85 -18.65 -5.83
N VAL A 182 10.42 -17.86 -4.85
CA VAL A 182 9.42 -16.81 -5.06
C VAL A 182 10.11 -15.44 -5.12
N GLY A 183 9.87 -14.72 -6.21
CA GLY A 183 10.42 -13.38 -6.42
C GLY A 183 9.96 -12.34 -5.38
N PHE A 184 10.78 -11.31 -5.18
CA PHE A 184 10.58 -10.32 -4.11
C PHE A 184 9.29 -9.51 -4.23
N GLN A 185 8.75 -9.33 -5.44
CA GLN A 185 7.46 -8.66 -5.66
C GLN A 185 6.29 -9.28 -4.87
N VAL A 186 6.31 -10.60 -4.65
CA VAL A 186 5.30 -11.31 -3.86
C VAL A 186 5.50 -11.02 -2.37
N TRP A 187 6.74 -11.06 -1.89
CA TRP A 187 7.12 -10.77 -0.51
C TRP A 187 6.86 -9.30 -0.14
N LEU A 188 7.01 -8.38 -1.10
CA LEU A 188 6.65 -6.97 -0.93
C LEU A 188 5.18 -6.80 -0.50
N HIS A 189 4.26 -7.55 -1.12
CA HIS A 189 2.85 -7.54 -0.73
C HIS A 189 2.65 -8.11 0.68
N LEU A 190 3.42 -9.15 1.05
CA LEU A 190 3.36 -9.73 2.39
C LEU A 190 3.74 -8.70 3.45
N PHE A 191 4.81 -7.92 3.27
CA PHE A 191 5.23 -6.89 4.23
C PHE A 191 4.29 -5.67 4.27
N ARG A 192 3.55 -5.42 3.20
CA ARG A 192 2.55 -4.34 3.09
C ARG A 192 1.12 -4.76 3.41
N GLU A 193 0.87 -6.03 3.75
CA GLU A 193 -0.48 -6.51 4.02
C GLU A 193 -1.12 -5.73 5.19
N PRO A 194 -2.31 -5.14 4.99
CA PRO A 194 -2.95 -4.26 5.96
C PRO A 194 -3.43 -5.01 7.20
N ARG A 195 -3.47 -4.31 8.34
CA ARG A 195 -3.78 -4.90 9.67
C ARG A 195 -5.16 -5.52 9.74
N GLU A 196 -6.11 -4.94 9.04
CA GLU A 196 -7.48 -5.41 9.11
C GLU A 196 -7.69 -6.64 8.20
N SER A 197 -6.73 -7.02 7.35
CA SER A 197 -6.85 -8.17 6.45
C SER A 197 -7.12 -9.48 7.21
N GLY A 198 -8.00 -10.32 6.68
CA GLY A 198 -8.31 -11.62 7.28
C GLY A 198 -7.13 -12.61 7.32
N ILE A 199 -6.05 -12.33 6.59
CA ILE A 199 -4.78 -13.09 6.65
C ILE A 199 -3.67 -12.32 7.36
N HIS A 200 -3.98 -11.18 7.98
CA HIS A 200 -2.94 -10.32 8.56
C HIS A 200 -2.11 -11.05 9.61
N LEU A 201 -2.74 -11.85 10.47
CA LEU A 201 -2.06 -12.63 11.50
C LEU A 201 -1.09 -13.66 10.88
N ASP A 202 -1.53 -14.37 9.83
CA ASP A 202 -0.69 -15.32 9.11
C ASP A 202 0.49 -14.61 8.43
N CYS A 203 0.23 -13.47 7.77
CA CYS A 203 1.27 -12.63 7.19
C CYS A 203 2.24 -12.14 8.26
N HIS A 204 1.75 -11.71 9.42
CA HIS A 204 2.56 -11.22 10.52
C HIS A 204 3.48 -12.31 11.08
N LEU A 205 2.96 -13.54 11.26
CA LEU A 205 3.76 -14.70 11.64
C LEU A 205 4.87 -14.97 10.62
N LEU A 206 4.53 -15.03 9.33
CA LEU A 206 5.52 -15.30 8.28
C LEU A 206 6.54 -14.16 8.15
N ARG A 207 6.15 -12.89 8.32
CA ARG A 207 7.11 -11.76 8.38
C ARG A 207 8.14 -11.99 9.48
N HIS A 208 7.70 -12.41 10.67
CA HIS A 208 8.58 -12.69 11.79
C HIS A 208 9.56 -13.81 11.44
N MET A 209 9.05 -14.94 10.95
CA MET A 209 9.87 -16.09 10.56
C MET A 209 10.90 -15.74 9.47
N ILE A 210 10.52 -14.94 8.47
CA ILE A 210 11.45 -14.45 7.43
C ILE A 210 12.55 -13.60 8.08
N CYS A 211 12.17 -12.64 8.94
CA CYS A 211 13.12 -11.77 9.62
C CYS A 211 14.06 -12.56 10.55
N ASP A 212 13.56 -13.58 11.23
CA ASP A 212 14.36 -14.43 12.12
C ASP A 212 15.37 -15.25 11.30
N THR A 213 14.91 -15.87 10.20
CA THR A 213 15.76 -16.58 9.24
C THR A 213 16.89 -15.68 8.71
N LEU A 214 16.57 -14.43 8.35
CA LEU A 214 17.56 -13.46 7.87
C LEU A 214 18.56 -13.04 8.97
N THR A 215 18.08 -12.82 10.19
CA THR A 215 18.91 -12.44 11.34
C THR A 215 19.91 -13.55 11.70
N GLU A 216 19.47 -14.81 11.67
CA GLU A 216 20.35 -15.97 11.88
C GLU A 216 21.38 -16.10 10.76
N GLY A 217 20.96 -15.88 9.50
CA GLY A 217 21.85 -15.80 8.34
C GLY A 217 22.59 -17.10 8.02
N THR A 218 22.15 -18.23 8.57
CA THR A 218 22.75 -19.56 8.41
C THR A 218 22.13 -20.37 7.29
N SER A 219 20.95 -20.00 6.80
CA SER A 219 20.22 -20.73 5.76
C SER A 219 20.59 -20.26 4.35
N SER A 220 20.66 -21.20 3.39
CA SER A 220 20.81 -20.87 1.97
C SER A 220 19.63 -20.05 1.43
N ALA A 221 18.46 -20.16 2.06
CA ALA A 221 17.28 -19.36 1.75
C ALA A 221 17.54 -17.85 1.92
N CYS A 222 18.45 -17.44 2.81
CA CYS A 222 18.78 -16.03 3.01
C CYS A 222 19.47 -15.46 1.77
N ALA A 223 20.47 -16.16 1.23
CA ALA A 223 21.18 -15.73 0.03
C ALA A 223 20.23 -15.63 -1.17
N SER A 224 19.36 -16.63 -1.36
CA SER A 224 18.36 -16.58 -2.44
C SER A 224 17.34 -15.47 -2.24
N PHE A 225 16.93 -15.17 -1.01
CA PHE A 225 16.03 -14.05 -0.73
C PHE A 225 16.67 -12.70 -1.08
N LEU A 226 17.96 -12.51 -0.76
CA LEU A 226 18.70 -11.32 -1.17
C LEU A 226 18.91 -11.25 -2.69
N HIS A 227 19.18 -12.37 -3.34
CA HIS A 227 19.25 -12.45 -4.80
C HIS A 227 17.92 -12.05 -5.46
N ASN A 228 16.80 -12.49 -4.88
CA ASN A 228 15.47 -12.12 -5.33
C ASN A 228 15.17 -10.63 -5.10
N ILE A 229 15.71 -10.03 -4.02
CA ILE A 229 15.67 -8.57 -3.82
C ILE A 229 16.47 -7.88 -4.92
N PHE A 230 17.74 -8.29 -5.13
CA PHE A 230 18.61 -7.73 -6.16
C PHE A 230 17.95 -7.75 -7.54
N THR A 231 17.44 -8.92 -7.96
CA THR A 231 16.75 -9.08 -9.26
C THR A 231 15.54 -8.15 -9.38
N PHE A 232 14.80 -7.93 -8.28
CA PHE A 232 13.66 -7.02 -8.27
C PHE A 232 14.07 -5.55 -8.40
N VAL A 233 15.10 -5.12 -7.66
CA VAL A 233 15.55 -3.71 -7.65
C VAL A 233 16.42 -3.35 -8.85
N ALA A 234 17.04 -4.34 -9.52
CA ALA A 234 17.75 -4.14 -10.78
C ALA A 234 16.83 -3.70 -11.93
N LEU A 235 15.50 -3.91 -11.79
CA LEU A 235 14.52 -3.40 -12.74
C LEU A 235 14.18 -1.92 -12.44
N PRO A 236 14.04 -1.07 -13.47
CA PRO A 236 13.73 0.35 -13.30
C PRO A 236 12.49 0.60 -12.44
N ALA A 237 12.51 1.69 -11.66
CA ALA A 237 11.42 2.17 -10.80
C ALA A 237 11.03 1.28 -9.59
N ASN A 238 11.70 0.15 -9.37
CA ASN A 238 11.41 -0.72 -8.22
C ASN A 238 12.15 -0.32 -6.92
N GLU A 239 13.17 0.55 -7.01
CA GLU A 239 13.93 1.07 -5.85
C GLU A 239 13.01 1.76 -4.82
N MET A 240 12.14 2.67 -5.29
CA MET A 240 11.17 3.36 -4.43
C MET A 240 10.24 2.38 -3.71
N ARG A 241 9.85 1.30 -4.41
CA ARG A 241 9.00 0.26 -3.84
C ARG A 241 9.75 -0.55 -2.77
N PHE A 242 11.01 -0.84 -3.01
CA PHE A 242 11.87 -1.48 -2.02
C PHE A 242 12.08 -0.59 -0.79
N TRP A 243 12.41 0.70 -0.97
CA TRP A 243 12.60 1.63 0.16
C TRP A 243 11.34 1.78 1.01
N ALA A 244 10.17 1.90 0.41
CA ALA A 244 8.91 1.93 1.16
C ALA A 244 8.64 0.62 1.93
N CYS A 245 9.23 -0.51 1.52
CA CYS A 245 9.17 -1.75 2.31
C CYS A 245 10.09 -1.71 3.55
N LEU A 246 11.19 -0.96 3.49
CA LEU A 246 12.16 -0.82 4.57
C LEU A 246 11.66 0.06 5.72
N GLU A 247 10.53 0.77 5.55
CA GLU A 247 9.80 1.39 6.67
C GLU A 247 9.36 0.35 7.72
N HIS A 248 9.24 -0.92 7.33
CA HIS A 248 9.04 -2.02 8.26
C HIS A 248 10.35 -2.30 9.02
N GLY A 249 10.55 -1.63 10.16
CA GLY A 249 11.81 -1.63 10.91
C GLY A 249 12.44 -2.99 11.21
N ARG A 250 11.63 -4.05 11.40
CA ARG A 250 12.16 -5.42 11.59
C ARG A 250 12.81 -5.98 10.33
N LEU A 251 12.21 -5.78 9.16
CA LEU A 251 12.78 -6.24 7.89
C LEU A 251 14.09 -5.51 7.61
N ALA A 252 14.09 -4.18 7.78
CA ALA A 252 15.30 -3.38 7.63
C ALA A 252 16.41 -3.86 8.57
N SER A 253 16.10 -4.07 9.86
CA SER A 253 17.07 -4.53 10.85
C SER A 253 17.62 -5.93 10.53
N SER A 254 16.78 -6.85 10.08
CA SER A 254 17.20 -8.21 9.70
C SER A 254 18.05 -8.23 8.43
N LEU A 255 17.72 -7.41 7.43
CA LEU A 255 18.55 -7.25 6.22
C LEU A 255 19.90 -6.62 6.55
N ILE A 256 19.93 -5.61 7.43
CA ILE A 256 21.17 -5.02 7.93
C ILE A 256 22.00 -6.09 8.65
N ALA A 257 21.41 -6.84 9.58
CA ALA A 257 22.12 -7.88 10.32
C ALA A 257 22.73 -8.94 9.38
N TYR A 258 21.95 -9.37 8.38
CA TYR A 258 22.43 -10.30 7.37
C TYR A 258 23.62 -9.74 6.59
N LEU A 259 23.52 -8.51 6.06
CA LEU A 259 24.57 -7.89 5.26
C LEU A 259 25.83 -7.59 6.10
N ILE A 260 25.68 -7.16 7.35
CA ILE A 260 26.79 -6.98 8.29
C ILE A 260 27.50 -8.31 8.53
N GLY A 261 26.75 -9.39 8.78
CA GLY A 261 27.29 -10.74 8.92
C GLY A 261 27.95 -11.28 7.65
N TYR A 262 27.40 -10.94 6.48
CA TYR A 262 28.00 -11.26 5.19
C TYR A 262 29.35 -10.55 5.03
N TRP A 263 29.38 -9.22 5.19
CA TRP A 263 30.60 -8.44 5.01
C TRP A 263 31.69 -8.77 6.03
N SER A 264 31.33 -9.00 7.29
CA SER A 264 32.31 -9.38 8.32
C SER A 264 33.02 -10.69 7.99
N ARG A 265 32.33 -11.63 7.32
CA ARG A 265 32.90 -12.91 6.89
C ARG A 265 33.69 -12.81 5.59
N GLN A 266 33.21 -12.02 4.64
CA GLN A 266 33.71 -12.04 3.25
C GLN A 266 34.80 -10.99 2.96
N LEU A 267 34.79 -9.84 3.63
CA LEU A 267 35.77 -8.78 3.36
C LEU A 267 37.24 -9.21 3.51
N PRO A 268 37.63 -10.08 4.46
CA PRO A 268 39.02 -10.55 4.55
C PRO A 268 39.52 -11.29 3.30
N TYR A 269 38.61 -11.80 2.48
CA TYR A 269 38.89 -12.61 1.29
C TYR A 269 38.50 -11.91 -0.01
N LEU A 270 38.24 -10.61 0.03
CA LEU A 270 37.79 -9.85 -1.13
C LEU A 270 38.99 -9.40 -1.99
N ASP A 271 38.97 -9.77 -3.26
CA ASP A 271 39.80 -9.14 -4.29
C ASP A 271 39.06 -7.92 -4.86
N LEU A 272 39.63 -6.74 -4.65
CA LEU A 272 39.06 -5.46 -5.08
C LEU A 272 39.22 -5.17 -6.58
N GLU A 273 40.20 -5.79 -7.23
CA GLU A 273 40.46 -5.61 -8.66
C GLU A 273 39.45 -6.43 -9.45
N GLU A 274 39.30 -7.71 -9.10
CA GLU A 274 38.39 -8.65 -9.75
C GLU A 274 36.94 -8.55 -9.25
N MET A 275 36.70 -7.83 -8.14
CA MET A 275 35.41 -7.74 -7.44
C MET A 275 34.81 -9.12 -7.08
N GLN A 276 35.69 -10.07 -6.77
CA GLN A 276 35.38 -11.47 -6.48
C GLN A 276 36.04 -11.91 -5.17
N LEU A 277 35.60 -13.06 -4.63
CA LEU A 277 36.26 -13.66 -3.49
C LEU A 277 37.50 -14.43 -3.96
N THR A 278 38.58 -14.34 -3.18
CA THR A 278 39.79 -15.11 -3.42
C THR A 278 39.52 -16.61 -3.24
N PRO A 279 40.30 -17.49 -3.89
CA PRO A 279 40.12 -18.95 -3.76
C PRO A 279 40.36 -19.49 -2.34
N GLU A 280 40.94 -18.69 -1.45
CA GLU A 280 41.17 -19.02 -0.04
C GLU A 280 39.93 -18.78 0.84
N ALA A 281 38.87 -18.17 0.28
CA ALA A 281 37.63 -17.94 1.01
C ALA A 281 37.02 -19.27 1.50
N PRO A 282 36.55 -19.34 2.75
CA PRO A 282 35.95 -20.55 3.27
C PRO A 282 34.72 -20.93 2.43
N VAL A 283 34.73 -22.17 1.91
CA VAL A 283 33.58 -22.75 1.24
C VAL A 283 32.48 -22.94 2.28
N LEU A 284 31.54 -22.00 2.32
CA LEU A 284 30.38 -22.12 3.18
C LEU A 284 29.48 -23.23 2.62
N GLN A 285 28.95 -24.08 3.50
CA GLN A 285 28.02 -25.16 3.11
C GLN A 285 26.69 -24.63 2.55
N THR A 286 26.45 -23.32 2.64
CA THR A 286 25.27 -22.64 2.11
C THR A 286 25.61 -21.80 0.89
N ALA A 287 24.66 -21.76 -0.06
CA ALA A 287 24.75 -20.92 -1.25
C ALA A 287 25.13 -19.48 -0.85
N GLN A 288 26.23 -18.97 -1.40
CA GLN A 288 26.73 -17.63 -1.10
C GLN A 288 26.07 -16.62 -2.04
N LEU A 289 25.61 -15.50 -1.47
CA LEU A 289 25.17 -14.35 -2.26
C LEU A 289 26.39 -13.79 -3.02
N PRO A 290 26.31 -13.57 -4.34
CA PRO A 290 27.42 -12.97 -5.09
C PRO A 290 27.82 -11.58 -4.56
N VAL A 291 29.12 -11.26 -4.61
CA VAL A 291 29.67 -9.99 -4.08
C VAL A 291 29.04 -8.77 -4.75
N ASN A 292 28.83 -8.81 -6.06
CA ASN A 292 28.17 -7.73 -6.81
C ASN A 292 26.74 -7.46 -6.31
N GLU A 293 25.96 -8.52 -6.06
CA GLU A 293 24.58 -8.40 -5.56
C GLU A 293 24.56 -7.85 -4.14
N ALA A 294 25.42 -8.39 -3.25
CA ALA A 294 25.58 -7.90 -1.90
C ALA A 294 25.98 -6.42 -1.88
N THR A 295 26.91 -6.02 -2.75
CA THR A 295 27.37 -4.63 -2.89
C THR A 295 26.23 -3.73 -3.34
N TYR A 296 25.46 -4.14 -4.36
CA TYR A 296 24.36 -3.35 -4.89
C TYR A 296 23.24 -3.13 -3.85
N VAL A 297 22.79 -4.20 -3.17
CA VAL A 297 21.75 -4.07 -2.12
C VAL A 297 22.26 -3.24 -0.95
N THR A 298 23.54 -3.40 -0.58
CA THR A 298 24.17 -2.58 0.48
C THR A 298 24.17 -1.10 0.09
N HIS A 299 24.57 -0.78 -1.15
CA HIS A 299 24.53 0.58 -1.69
C HIS A 299 23.11 1.15 -1.64
N LEU A 300 22.12 0.40 -2.12
CA LEU A 300 20.72 0.83 -2.15
C LEU A 300 20.15 1.12 -0.76
N MET A 301 20.52 0.34 0.25
CA MET A 301 20.09 0.56 1.64
C MET A 301 20.82 1.73 2.31
N LEU A 302 21.98 2.16 1.79
CA LEU A 302 22.74 3.34 2.22
C LEU A 302 22.43 4.61 1.41
N ALA A 303 21.64 4.50 0.35
CA ALA A 303 21.23 5.61 -0.51
C ALA A 303 20.49 6.70 0.29
N PRO A 304 20.57 7.99 -0.12
CA PRO A 304 19.98 9.10 0.62
C PRO A 304 18.49 8.94 0.94
N CYS A 305 17.71 8.32 0.04
CA CYS A 305 16.27 8.11 0.17
C CYS A 305 15.89 6.87 0.99
N SER A 306 16.86 6.03 1.39
CA SER A 306 16.58 4.82 2.18
C SER A 306 16.20 5.18 3.62
N PRO A 307 15.05 4.69 4.15
CA PRO A 307 14.61 5.02 5.51
C PRO A 307 15.50 4.39 6.59
N CYS A 308 16.22 3.31 6.28
CA CYS A 308 17.11 2.63 7.23
C CYS A 308 18.57 3.10 7.13
N ARG A 309 18.88 4.09 6.28
CA ARG A 309 20.25 4.55 5.99
C ARG A 309 21.06 4.85 7.26
N GLN A 310 20.50 5.62 8.19
CA GLN A 310 21.22 6.04 9.39
C GLN A 310 21.55 4.85 10.28
N GLN A 311 20.58 3.97 10.51
CA GLN A 311 20.76 2.74 11.28
C GLN A 311 21.83 1.85 10.63
N PHE A 312 21.74 1.63 9.32
CA PHE A 312 22.72 0.79 8.63
C PHE A 312 24.12 1.39 8.70
N ARG A 313 24.26 2.70 8.45
CA ARG A 313 25.55 3.39 8.57
C ARG A 313 26.16 3.26 9.96
N GLN A 314 25.36 3.37 11.01
CA GLN A 314 25.84 3.21 12.39
C GLN A 314 26.32 1.78 12.66
N GLN A 315 25.60 0.76 12.19
CA GLN A 315 25.99 -0.64 12.37
C GLN A 315 27.14 -1.08 11.47
N LEU A 316 27.32 -0.43 10.32
CA LEU A 316 28.46 -0.67 9.43
C LEU A 316 29.75 -0.03 9.95
N ARG A 317 29.63 1.10 10.66
CA ARG A 317 30.77 1.89 11.15
C ARG A 317 31.84 1.09 11.91
N PRO A 318 31.54 0.10 12.76
CA PRO A 318 32.55 -0.70 13.44
C PRO A 318 33.39 -1.58 12.50
N LEU A 319 32.86 -1.93 11.32
CA LEU A 319 33.60 -2.70 10.31
C LEU A 319 34.58 -1.83 9.51
N LEU A 320 34.29 -0.53 9.38
CA LEU A 320 35.03 0.43 8.53
C LEU A 320 36.51 0.72 8.92
N PRO A 321 36.93 0.74 10.19
CA PRO A 321 38.31 1.08 10.58
C PRO A 321 39.32 -0.02 10.24
N THR A 322 38.84 -1.21 9.87
CA THR A 322 39.70 -2.31 9.42
C THR A 322 40.14 -2.08 7.98
N ALA A 323 41.26 -2.68 7.57
CA ALA A 323 41.68 -2.65 6.16
C ALA A 323 40.54 -3.15 5.24
N ALA A 324 39.89 -4.24 5.65
CA ALA A 324 38.66 -4.79 5.05
C ALA A 324 37.51 -3.77 4.95
N GLY A 325 37.32 -2.93 5.96
CA GLY A 325 36.32 -1.87 5.97
C GLY A 325 36.59 -0.75 4.96
N GLY A 326 37.87 -0.41 4.75
CA GLY A 326 38.29 0.49 3.68
C GLY A 326 37.97 -0.06 2.29
N GLN A 327 38.14 -1.36 2.09
CA GLN A 327 37.81 -2.05 0.84
C GLN A 327 36.30 -1.98 0.54
N LEU A 328 35.44 -2.17 1.55
CA LEU A 328 33.99 -2.04 1.38
C LEU A 328 33.59 -0.62 0.94
N LEU A 329 34.19 0.42 1.53
CA LEU A 329 33.92 1.80 1.11
C LEU A 329 34.32 2.04 -0.35
N GLN A 330 35.46 1.50 -0.78
CA GLN A 330 35.89 1.59 -2.17
C GLN A 330 34.92 0.88 -3.12
N LEU A 331 34.45 -0.33 -2.77
CA LEU A 331 33.41 -1.04 -3.54
C LEU A 331 32.12 -0.24 -3.66
N LEU A 332 31.62 0.28 -2.53
CA LEU A 332 30.37 1.05 -2.51
C LEU A 332 30.49 2.35 -3.31
N ASN A 333 31.67 2.99 -3.33
CA ASN A 333 31.93 4.16 -4.16
C ASN A 333 32.01 3.80 -5.65
N LYS A 334 32.62 2.65 -6.01
CA LYS A 334 32.61 2.16 -7.41
C LYS A 334 31.19 1.91 -7.90
N VAL A 335 30.35 1.27 -7.09
CA VAL A 335 28.93 1.03 -7.43
C VAL A 335 28.17 2.36 -7.53
N ALA A 336 28.37 3.29 -6.61
CA ALA A 336 27.77 4.62 -6.70
C ALA A 336 28.12 5.32 -8.03
N TYR A 337 29.36 5.20 -8.51
CA TYR A 337 29.78 5.79 -9.78
C TYR A 337 29.12 5.15 -11.02
N VAL A 338 28.78 3.85 -10.96
CA VAL A 338 28.20 3.13 -12.11
C VAL A 338 26.69 3.32 -12.20
N TYR A 339 26.00 3.45 -11.05
CA TYR A 339 24.54 3.46 -10.97
C TYR A 339 23.93 4.83 -10.64
N SER A 340 24.74 5.86 -10.36
CA SER A 340 24.31 7.26 -10.19
C SER A 340 24.86 8.10 -11.33
#